data_AF-A0A1H8K232-F1
#
_entry.id   AF-A0A1H8K232-F1
#
_cell.length_a   1.000
_cell.length_b   1.000
_cell.length_c   1.000
_cell.angle_alpha   90.00
_cell.angle_beta   90.00
_cell.angle_gamma   90.00
#
_symmetry.space_group_name_H-M   'P 1'
#
loop_
_entity.id
_entity.type
_entity.pdbx_description
1 polymer ?
#
loop_
_entity_poly.entity_id
_entity_poly.type
_entity_poly.pdbx_seq_one_letter_code
_entity_poly.pdbx_strand_id
1 'polypeptide(L)'
;MQSIDDILGQMRLPERVYPLCVRPDLQAEWEQAEAELEAAQRSTGDSLAGVSTAVKSAAKKVQQLEAEMAEHTIPITLRALTHKAWSDLVAAHPPREDSEDGSWNAETFGPALLAACAAAPAIDVEKANALVDRMTMGQWNDLQRVLFNLNASGVDVPKSWRASAVLASSKKR
;
A
#
# COMPACT_ATOMS: atom_id res chain seq x y z
N MET A 1 37.85 -11.82 0.40
CA MET A 1 37.31 -10.45 0.46
C MET A 1 36.50 -10.26 -0.80
N GLN A 2 35.19 -9.97 -0.68
CA GLN A 2 34.38 -9.70 -1.87
C GLN A 2 34.85 -8.40 -2.53
N SER A 3 34.91 -8.37 -3.86
CA SER A 3 35.22 -7.14 -4.59
C SER A 3 34.00 -6.22 -4.63
N ILE A 4 34.23 -4.94 -4.94
CA ILE A 4 33.13 -3.99 -5.15
C ILE A 4 32.27 -4.43 -6.35
N ASP A 5 32.88 -4.99 -7.39
CA ASP A 5 32.16 -5.49 -8.56
C ASP A 5 31.22 -6.65 -8.19
N ASP A 6 31.65 -7.53 -7.27
CA ASP A 6 30.81 -8.61 -6.74
C ASP A 6 29.62 -8.08 -5.93
N ILE A 7 29.81 -6.99 -5.19
CA ILE A 7 28.76 -6.33 -4.42
C ILE A 7 27.76 -5.67 -5.37
N LEU A 8 28.23 -4.90 -6.35
CA LEU A 8 27.38 -4.21 -7.34
C LEU A 8 26.52 -5.19 -8.13
N GLY A 9 27.05 -6.37 -8.47
CA GLY A 9 26.29 -7.43 -9.15
C GLY A 9 25.15 -8.05 -8.33
N GLN A 10 25.22 -7.95 -6.99
CA GLN A 10 24.22 -8.52 -6.08
C GLN A 10 23.15 -7.53 -5.65
N MET A 11 23.40 -6.22 -5.78
CA MET A 11 22.48 -5.19 -5.30
C MET A 11 21.15 -5.24 -6.06
N ARG A 12 20.06 -5.34 -5.31
CA ARG A 12 18.69 -5.23 -5.81
C ARG A 12 17.99 -4.11 -5.06
N LEU A 13 17.24 -3.30 -5.80
CA LEU A 13 16.42 -2.25 -5.20
C LEU A 13 15.20 -2.87 -4.53
N PRO A 14 14.77 -2.35 -3.38
CA PRO A 14 13.53 -2.79 -2.74
C PRO A 14 12.33 -2.65 -3.68
N GLU A 15 11.45 -3.65 -3.63
CA GLU A 15 10.16 -3.64 -4.32
C GLU A 15 9.04 -3.78 -3.30
N ARG A 16 7.90 -3.15 -3.59
CA ARG A 16 6.70 -3.24 -2.77
C ARG A 16 5.47 -3.27 -3.66
N VAL A 17 4.53 -4.15 -3.34
CA VAL A 17 3.23 -4.19 -3.99
C VAL A 17 2.27 -3.26 -3.26
N TYR A 18 1.67 -2.34 -4.01
CA TYR A 18 0.60 -1.47 -3.57
C TYR A 18 -0.75 -1.99 -4.11
N PRO A 19 -1.68 -2.40 -3.23
CA PRO A 19 -3.02 -2.82 -3.66
C PRO A 19 -3.89 -1.59 -3.93
N LEU A 20 -4.24 -1.34 -5.20
CA LEU A 20 -5.14 -0.25 -5.57
C LEU A 20 -6.55 -0.78 -5.82
N CYS A 21 -7.50 -0.45 -4.95
CA CYS A 21 -8.92 -0.73 -5.18
C CYS A 21 -9.51 0.27 -6.19
N VAL A 22 -9.98 -0.22 -7.35
CA VAL A 22 -10.58 0.62 -8.40
C VAL A 22 -12.08 0.84 -8.22
N ARG A 23 -12.69 0.20 -7.22
CA ARG A 23 -14.11 0.36 -6.83
C ARG A 23 -14.24 0.96 -5.41
N PRO A 24 -13.74 2.18 -5.17
CA PRO A 24 -13.87 2.82 -3.85
C PRO A 24 -15.34 3.16 -3.50
N ASP A 25 -16.25 3.12 -4.48
CA ASP A 25 -17.70 3.28 -4.29
C ASP A 25 -18.29 2.22 -3.35
N LEU A 26 -17.73 1.01 -3.34
CA LEU A 26 -18.21 -0.09 -2.50
C LEU A 26 -17.88 0.09 -1.02
N GLN A 27 -16.98 1.02 -0.67
CA GLN A 27 -16.56 1.26 0.71
C GLN A 27 -17.76 1.62 1.61
N ALA A 28 -18.66 2.48 1.13
CA ALA A 28 -19.83 2.89 1.91
C ALA A 28 -20.80 1.73 2.14
N GLU A 29 -20.98 0.87 1.13
CA GLU A 29 -21.83 -0.33 1.26
C GLU A 29 -21.23 -1.35 2.23
N TRP A 30 -19.90 -1.49 2.22
CA TRP A 30 -19.18 -2.35 3.16
C TRP A 30 -19.30 -1.84 4.60
N GLU A 31 -19.07 -0.53 4.83
CA GLU A 31 -19.21 0.09 6.15
C GLU A 31 -20.63 -0.07 6.71
N GLN A 32 -21.64 0.10 5.86
CA GLN A 32 -23.03 -0.13 6.25
C GLN A 32 -23.27 -1.60 6.60
N ALA A 33 -22.77 -2.54 5.80
CA ALA A 33 -22.91 -3.98 6.06
C ALA A 33 -22.18 -4.42 7.34
N GLU A 34 -21.02 -3.82 7.63
CA GLU A 34 -20.27 -4.06 8.87
C GLU A 34 -21.04 -3.53 10.08
N ALA A 35 -21.59 -2.32 10.00
CA ALA A 35 -22.43 -1.77 11.07
C ALA A 35 -23.70 -2.61 11.32
N GLU A 36 -24.34 -3.13 10.26
CA GLU A 36 -25.47 -4.06 10.34
C GLU A 36 -25.06 -5.37 11.04
N LEU A 37 -23.89 -5.92 10.71
CA LEU A 37 -23.34 -7.12 11.35
C LEU A 37 -23.06 -6.89 12.84
N GLU A 38 -22.42 -5.78 13.17
CA GLU A 38 -22.09 -5.44 14.55
C GLU A 38 -23.37 -5.25 15.39
N ALA A 39 -24.38 -4.57 14.85
CA ALA A 39 -25.68 -4.43 15.48
C ALA A 39 -26.40 -5.79 15.67
N ALA A 40 -26.33 -6.68 14.67
CA ALA A 40 -26.88 -8.04 14.76
C ALA A 40 -26.14 -8.88 15.83
N GLN A 41 -24.83 -8.73 15.95
CA GLN A 41 -24.04 -9.40 16.99
C GLN A 41 -24.38 -8.89 18.38
N ARG A 42 -24.47 -7.56 18.57
CA ARG A 42 -24.85 -6.94 19.84
C ARG A 42 -26.26 -7.33 20.29
N SER A 43 -27.21 -7.46 19.36
CA SER A 43 -28.59 -7.86 19.67
C SER A 43 -28.78 -9.37 19.92
N THR A 44 -27.82 -10.22 19.53
CA THR A 44 -27.85 -11.67 19.77
C THR A 44 -27.25 -12.07 21.13
N GLY A 45 -26.92 -11.10 22.00
CA GLY A 45 -26.25 -11.31 23.29
C GLY A 45 -26.79 -12.49 24.13
N ASP A 46 -25.86 -13.32 24.63
CA ASP A 46 -26.04 -14.41 25.61
C ASP A 46 -27.00 -15.58 25.27
N SER A 47 -27.43 -15.71 24.01
CA SER A 47 -28.15 -16.90 23.58
C SER A 47 -27.19 -18.08 23.32
N LEU A 48 -27.26 -19.14 24.14
CA LEU A 48 -26.64 -20.45 23.90
C LEU A 48 -27.13 -21.14 22.60
N ALA A 49 -28.20 -20.62 21.97
CA ALA A 49 -28.60 -21.05 20.64
C ALA A 49 -27.68 -20.38 19.62
N GLY A 50 -26.92 -21.19 18.88
CA GLY A 50 -25.84 -20.77 17.98
C GLY A 50 -26.19 -19.64 17.00
N VAL A 51 -25.15 -19.12 16.33
CA VAL A 51 -25.17 -17.93 15.46
C VAL A 51 -26.51 -17.74 14.73
N SER A 52 -27.20 -16.64 15.06
CA SER A 52 -28.50 -16.30 14.51
C SER A 52 -28.45 -16.17 12.97
N THR A 53 -29.55 -16.51 12.30
CA THR A 53 -29.65 -16.40 10.83
C THR A 53 -29.36 -14.97 10.33
N ALA A 54 -29.74 -13.96 11.12
CA ALA A 54 -29.45 -12.56 10.84
C ALA A 54 -27.95 -12.23 10.86
N VAL A 55 -27.19 -12.75 11.84
CA VAL A 55 -25.73 -12.60 11.89
C VAL A 55 -25.09 -13.32 10.70
N LYS A 56 -25.56 -14.51 10.34
CA LYS A 56 -25.04 -15.24 9.16
C LYS A 56 -25.30 -14.51 7.84
N SER A 57 -26.48 -13.92 7.66
CA SER A 57 -26.80 -13.17 6.44
C SER A 57 -25.99 -11.87 6.33
N ALA A 58 -25.83 -11.13 7.44
CA ALA A 58 -25.02 -9.92 7.47
C ALA A 58 -23.54 -10.25 7.20
N ALA A 59 -23.01 -11.28 7.84
CA ALA A 59 -21.63 -11.74 7.59
C ALA A 59 -21.41 -12.16 6.13
N LYS A 60 -22.39 -12.83 5.50
CA LYS A 60 -22.30 -13.19 4.09
C LYS A 60 -22.28 -11.97 3.17
N LYS A 61 -23.06 -10.93 3.47
CA LYS A 61 -23.08 -9.67 2.71
C LYS A 61 -21.72 -8.95 2.81
N VAL A 62 -21.14 -8.86 4.01
CA VAL A 62 -19.78 -8.33 4.22
C VAL A 62 -18.76 -9.11 3.39
N GLN A 63 -18.76 -10.45 3.48
CA GLN A 63 -17.83 -11.29 2.70
C GLN A 63 -17.98 -11.15 1.19
N GLN A 64 -19.20 -10.95 0.69
CA GLN A 64 -19.45 -10.72 -0.73
C GLN A 64 -18.86 -9.39 -1.20
N LEU A 65 -19.07 -8.32 -0.43
CA LEU A 65 -18.51 -7.00 -0.71
C LEU A 65 -16.97 -7.02 -0.62
N GLU A 66 -16.40 -7.68 0.38
CA GLU A 66 -14.95 -7.88 0.50
C GLU A 66 -14.38 -8.61 -0.72
N ALA A 67 -15.05 -9.66 -1.20
CA ALA A 67 -14.64 -10.39 -2.39
C ALA A 67 -14.70 -9.53 -3.65
N GLU A 68 -15.77 -8.74 -3.83
CA GLU A 68 -15.90 -7.82 -4.97
C GLU A 68 -14.83 -6.72 -4.95
N MET A 69 -14.59 -6.11 -3.77
CA MET A 69 -13.52 -5.12 -3.61
C MET A 69 -12.14 -5.73 -3.87
N ALA A 70 -11.89 -6.96 -3.42
CA ALA A 70 -10.63 -7.67 -3.65
C ALA A 70 -10.43 -8.03 -5.13
N GLU A 71 -11.49 -8.46 -5.84
CA GLU A 71 -11.45 -8.73 -7.28
C GLU A 71 -11.12 -7.46 -8.08
N HIS A 72 -11.63 -6.32 -7.63
CA HIS A 72 -11.33 -5.01 -8.19
C HIS A 72 -10.11 -4.33 -7.55
N THR A 73 -9.25 -5.07 -6.85
CA THR A 73 -7.98 -4.56 -6.35
C THR A 73 -6.84 -4.97 -7.26
N ILE A 74 -6.26 -3.98 -7.94
CA ILE A 74 -5.16 -4.19 -8.88
C ILE A 74 -3.83 -4.04 -8.13
N PRO A 75 -2.95 -5.05 -8.13
CA PRO A 75 -1.62 -4.94 -7.54
C PRO A 75 -0.70 -4.10 -8.45
N ILE A 76 -0.16 -3.01 -7.90
CA ILE A 76 0.87 -2.20 -8.55
C ILE A 76 2.21 -2.48 -7.87
N THR A 77 3.15 -3.05 -8.61
CA THR A 77 4.52 -3.26 -8.15
C THR A 77 5.32 -1.97 -8.30
N LEU A 78 5.77 -1.45 -7.17
CA LEU A 78 6.63 -0.28 -7.06
C LEU A 78 8.06 -0.72 -6.75
N ARG A 79 9.04 -0.12 -7.41
CA ARG A 79 10.48 -0.31 -7.15
C ARG A 79 11.09 1.01 -6.71
N ALA A 80 11.96 0.95 -5.69
CA ALA A 80 12.72 2.12 -5.27
C ALA A 80 13.62 2.64 -6.40
N LEU A 81 13.96 3.93 -6.33
CA LEU A 81 14.92 4.58 -7.21
C LEU A 81 16.34 4.42 -6.66
N THR A 82 17.33 4.47 -7.54
CA THR A 82 18.71 4.65 -7.11
C THR A 82 18.91 6.07 -6.57
N HIS A 83 19.94 6.27 -5.75
CA HIS A 83 20.30 7.60 -5.23
C HIS A 83 20.41 8.65 -6.35
N LYS A 84 21.03 8.28 -7.47
CA LYS A 84 21.14 9.17 -8.64
C LYS A 84 19.78 9.48 -9.27
N ALA A 85 18.95 8.47 -9.52
CA ALA A 85 17.64 8.67 -10.13
C ALA A 85 16.71 9.53 -9.26
N TRP A 86 16.77 9.36 -7.93
CA TRP A 86 16.06 10.22 -6.98
C TRP A 86 16.53 11.68 -7.08
N SER A 87 17.84 11.92 -7.05
CA SER A 87 18.42 13.26 -7.15
C SER A 87 18.07 13.93 -8.49
N ASP A 88 18.14 13.19 -9.60
CA ASP A 88 17.80 13.71 -10.93
C ASP A 88 16.31 14.07 -11.02
N LEU A 89 15.42 13.28 -10.39
CA LEU A 89 13.99 13.56 -10.34
C LEU A 89 13.70 14.81 -9.52
N VAL A 90 14.29 14.98 -8.34
CA VAL A 90 14.12 16.19 -7.54
C VAL A 90 14.58 17.43 -8.31
N ALA A 91 15.72 17.35 -9.01
CA ALA A 91 16.23 18.45 -9.82
C ALA A 91 15.32 18.81 -11.01
N ALA A 92 14.61 17.84 -11.58
CA ALA A 92 13.65 18.06 -12.67
C ALA A 92 12.35 18.74 -12.21
N HIS A 93 12.08 18.77 -10.90
CA HIS A 93 10.87 19.33 -10.32
C HIS A 93 11.20 20.40 -9.27
N PRO A 94 11.86 21.52 -9.67
CA PRO A 94 12.23 22.57 -8.75
C PRO A 94 10.99 23.15 -8.04
N PRO A 95 11.15 23.69 -6.82
CA PRO A 95 10.07 24.37 -6.13
C PRO A 95 9.47 25.51 -6.97
N ARG A 96 8.23 25.88 -6.68
CA ARG A 96 7.59 27.03 -7.34
C ARG A 96 8.29 28.32 -6.94
N GLU A 97 8.33 29.29 -7.86
CA GLU A 97 8.94 30.60 -7.62
C GLU A 97 8.38 31.30 -6.37
N ASP A 98 7.10 31.06 -6.05
CA ASP A 98 6.40 31.64 -4.90
C ASP A 98 6.49 30.79 -3.62
N SER A 99 7.31 29.73 -3.61
CA SER A 99 7.45 28.83 -2.47
C SER A 99 8.73 29.16 -1.69
N GLU A 100 8.60 29.85 -0.56
CA GLU A 100 9.74 30.26 0.27
C GLU A 100 10.51 29.08 0.90
N ASP A 101 9.89 27.90 1.03
CA ASP A 101 10.44 26.76 1.79
C ASP A 101 10.39 25.40 1.06
N GLY A 102 10.00 25.37 -0.21
CA GLY A 102 9.83 24.11 -0.96
C GLY A 102 11.14 23.47 -1.38
N SER A 103 11.34 22.17 -1.11
CA SER A 103 12.47 21.41 -1.68
C SER A 103 12.23 20.96 -3.13
N TRP A 104 10.96 20.84 -3.55
CA TRP A 104 10.51 20.49 -4.90
C TRP A 104 9.04 20.90 -5.11
N ASN A 105 8.57 20.94 -6.36
CA ASN A 105 7.16 21.19 -6.67
C ASN A 105 6.31 19.92 -6.44
N ALA A 106 5.57 19.89 -5.33
CA ALA A 106 4.76 18.75 -4.89
C ALA A 106 3.70 18.29 -5.90
N GLU A 107 3.13 19.20 -6.70
CA GLU A 107 2.10 18.86 -7.69
C GLU A 107 2.69 18.08 -8.88
N THR A 108 3.89 18.46 -9.32
CA THR A 108 4.53 17.79 -10.47
C THR A 108 5.39 16.60 -10.05
N PHE A 109 5.99 16.65 -8.86
CA PHE A 109 6.92 15.63 -8.37
C PHE A 109 6.20 14.32 -8.03
N GLY A 110 5.03 14.39 -7.40
CA GLY A 110 4.30 13.19 -6.95
C GLY A 110 3.96 12.22 -8.09
N PRO A 111 3.25 12.67 -9.14
CA PRO A 111 2.95 11.85 -10.32
C PRO A 111 4.21 11.36 -11.05
N ALA A 112 5.26 12.19 -11.12
CA ALA A 112 6.52 11.81 -11.73
C ALA A 112 7.26 10.71 -10.93
N LEU A 113 7.23 10.80 -9.60
CA LEU A 113 7.76 9.78 -8.71
C LEU A 113 7.00 8.45 -8.86
N LEU A 114 5.67 8.51 -8.95
CA LEU A 114 4.85 7.33 -9.20
C LEU A 114 5.25 6.65 -10.52
N ALA A 115 5.36 7.40 -11.61
CA ALA A 115 5.78 6.87 -12.91
C ALA A 115 7.19 6.25 -12.86
N ALA A 116 8.14 6.91 -12.18
CA ALA A 116 9.51 6.41 -12.04
C ALA A 116 9.60 5.13 -11.19
N CYS A 117 8.74 5.00 -10.16
CA CYS A 117 8.71 3.83 -9.29
C CYS A 117 7.86 2.67 -9.84
N ALA A 118 6.94 2.90 -10.77
CA ALA A 118 6.04 1.86 -11.26
C ALA A 118 6.76 0.81 -12.13
N ALA A 119 7.06 -0.34 -11.53
CA ALA A 119 7.71 -1.46 -12.22
C ALA A 119 6.69 -2.32 -12.98
N ALA A 120 5.49 -2.53 -12.43
CA ALA A 120 4.42 -3.27 -13.09
C ALA A 120 3.02 -2.92 -12.51
N PRO A 121 2.02 -2.53 -13.32
CA PRO A 121 2.17 -2.12 -14.71
C PRO A 121 3.09 -0.90 -14.81
N ALA A 122 3.94 -0.86 -15.84
CA ALA A 122 4.72 0.33 -16.13
C ALA A 122 3.78 1.44 -16.62
N ILE A 123 3.90 2.63 -16.02
CA ILE A 123 3.10 3.81 -16.38
C ILE A 123 4.03 5.00 -16.63
N ASP A 124 3.65 5.82 -17.60
CA ASP A 124 4.31 7.10 -17.86
C ASP A 124 3.72 8.20 -16.97
N VAL A 125 4.33 9.39 -17.01
CA VAL A 125 3.92 10.53 -16.18
C VAL A 125 2.49 10.98 -16.52
N GLU A 126 2.07 10.93 -17.79
CA GLU A 126 0.73 11.31 -18.20
C GLU A 126 -0.35 10.40 -17.58
N LYS A 127 -0.14 9.07 -17.67
CA LYS A 127 -1.02 8.08 -17.05
C LYS A 127 -0.98 8.15 -15.53
N ALA A 128 0.18 8.45 -14.94
CA ALA A 128 0.30 8.65 -13.50
C ALA A 128 -0.52 9.85 -13.03
N ASN A 129 -0.48 10.98 -13.74
CA ASN A 129 -1.37 12.12 -13.45
C ASN A 129 -2.84 11.72 -13.56
N ALA A 130 -3.23 11.09 -14.68
CA ALA A 130 -4.59 10.66 -14.90
C ALA A 130 -5.09 9.66 -13.83
N LEU A 131 -4.20 8.85 -13.27
CA LEU A 131 -4.51 7.96 -12.16
C LEU A 131 -4.75 8.75 -10.87
N VAL A 132 -3.83 9.65 -10.52
CA VAL A 132 -3.92 10.49 -9.31
C VAL A 132 -5.20 11.34 -9.33
N ASP A 133 -5.58 11.91 -10.47
CA ASP A 133 -6.80 12.73 -10.62
C ASP A 133 -8.10 11.95 -10.35
N ARG A 134 -8.07 10.61 -10.43
CA ARG A 134 -9.22 9.73 -10.14
C ARG A 134 -9.21 9.20 -8.72
N MET A 135 -8.13 9.40 -7.97
CA MET A 135 -8.00 8.96 -6.59
C MET A 135 -8.61 10.01 -5.66
N THR A 136 -9.21 9.54 -4.56
CA THR A 136 -9.50 10.44 -3.45
C THR A 136 -8.19 10.95 -2.83
N MET A 137 -8.24 12.10 -2.17
CA MET A 137 -7.07 12.64 -1.45
C MET A 137 -6.50 11.64 -0.43
N GLY A 138 -7.37 10.84 0.22
CA GLY A 138 -6.94 9.81 1.16
C GLY A 138 -6.14 8.68 0.50
N GLN A 139 -6.62 8.16 -0.63
CA GLN A 139 -5.90 7.15 -1.42
C GLN A 139 -4.57 7.69 -1.94
N TRP A 140 -4.56 8.95 -2.41
CA TRP A 140 -3.34 9.57 -2.89
C TRP A 140 -2.30 9.77 -1.78
N ASN A 141 -2.72 10.26 -0.61
CA ASN A 141 -1.83 10.42 0.54
C ASN A 141 -1.22 9.09 1.02
N ASP A 142 -2.00 8.00 0.99
CA ASP A 142 -1.51 6.67 1.30
C ASP A 142 -0.45 6.19 0.29
N LEU A 143 -0.73 6.32 -1.01
CA LEU A 143 0.20 5.97 -2.07
C LEU A 143 1.48 6.81 -2.01
N GLN A 144 1.37 8.12 -1.83
CA GLN A 144 2.53 9.01 -1.64
C GLN A 144 3.40 8.55 -0.48
N ARG A 145 2.79 8.25 0.67
CA ARG A 145 3.53 7.73 1.84
C ARG A 145 4.27 6.44 1.49
N VAL A 146 3.67 5.53 0.74
CA VAL A 146 4.34 4.29 0.29
C VAL A 146 5.52 4.61 -0.63
N LEU A 147 5.36 5.52 -1.60
CA LEU A 147 6.42 5.94 -2.52
C LEU A 147 7.59 6.59 -1.77
N PHE A 148 7.31 7.50 -0.83
CA PHE A 148 8.35 8.14 -0.02
C PHE A 148 9.07 7.12 0.87
N ASN A 149 8.33 6.28 1.59
CA ASN A 149 8.94 5.27 2.46
C ASN A 149 9.78 4.27 1.67
N LEU A 150 9.36 3.87 0.46
CA LEU A 150 10.10 2.96 -0.40
C LEU A 150 11.48 3.53 -0.81
N ASN A 151 11.58 4.84 -0.97
CA ASN A 151 12.80 5.51 -1.42
C ASN A 151 13.66 6.08 -0.28
N ALA A 152 13.04 6.50 0.83
CA ALA A 152 13.73 7.18 1.93
C ALA A 152 14.07 6.26 3.11
N SER A 153 13.47 5.07 3.21
CA SER A 153 13.77 4.15 4.31
C SER A 153 15.03 3.35 4.03
N GLY A 154 15.94 3.29 5.01
CA GLY A 154 17.03 2.31 5.01
C GLY A 154 16.49 0.89 5.15
N VAL A 155 17.20 -0.09 4.59
CA VAL A 155 16.92 -1.52 4.77
C VAL A 155 17.90 -2.07 5.80
N ASP A 156 17.37 -2.69 6.86
CA ASP A 156 18.13 -3.47 7.83
C ASP A 156 17.53 -4.89 7.92
N VAL A 157 18.28 -5.86 8.41
CA VAL A 157 17.83 -7.25 8.54
C VAL A 157 16.85 -7.36 9.72
N PRO A 158 15.53 -7.56 9.48
CA PRO A 158 14.56 -7.59 10.55
C PRO A 158 14.69 -8.87 11.38
N LYS A 159 14.73 -8.74 12.72
CA LYS A 159 14.77 -9.88 13.64
C LYS A 159 13.37 -10.20 14.16
N SER A 160 12.87 -11.39 13.84
CA SER A 160 11.57 -11.85 14.33
C SER A 160 11.73 -12.68 15.61
N TRP A 161 11.47 -12.05 16.76
CA TRP A 161 11.39 -12.75 18.05
C TRP A 161 10.37 -13.90 18.03
N ARG A 162 9.22 -13.71 17.38
CA ARG A 162 8.14 -14.71 17.29
C ARG A 162 8.61 -15.95 16.52
N ALA A 163 9.32 -15.78 15.41
CA ALA A 163 9.88 -16.89 14.64
C ALA A 163 10.93 -17.66 15.47
N SER A 164 11.81 -16.94 16.16
CA SER A 164 12.81 -17.55 17.06
C SER A 164 12.17 -18.35 18.19
N ALA A 165 11.09 -17.84 18.80
CA ALA A 165 10.38 -18.51 19.88
C ALA A 165 9.71 -19.82 19.45
N VAL A 166 9.10 -19.85 18.25
CA VAL A 166 8.47 -21.07 17.68
C VAL A 166 9.53 -22.13 17.36
N LEU A 167 10.67 -21.75 16.79
CA LEU A 167 11.75 -22.69 16.49
C LEU A 167 12.44 -23.22 17.75
N ALA A 168 12.57 -22.40 18.79
CA ALA A 168 13.13 -22.80 20.08
C ALA A 168 12.24 -23.79 20.85
N SER A 169 10.91 -23.70 20.71
CA SER A 169 9.97 -24.63 21.35
C SER A 169 9.86 -25.97 20.60
N SER A 170 10.02 -25.96 19.27
CA SER A 170 10.04 -27.18 18.42
C SER A 170 11.25 -28.08 18.68
N LYS A 171 12.42 -27.51 18.98
CA LYS A 171 13.67 -28.24 19.28
C LYS A 171 13.70 -28.96 20.64
N LYS A 172 12.73 -28.72 21.53
CA LYS A 172 12.65 -29.32 22.87
C LYS A 172 11.71 -30.54 22.96
N ARG A 173 11.26 -31.08 21.83
CA ARG A 173 10.47 -32.31 21.76
C ARG A 173 11.25 -33.46 21.16
#